data_AF-A0A699R0H4-F1
#
_entry.id   AF-A0A699R0H4-F1
#
_cell.length_a   1.000
_cell.length_b   1.000
_cell.length_c   1.000
_cell.angle_alpha   90.00
_cell.angle_beta   90.00
_cell.angle_gamma   90.00
#
_symmetry.space_group_name_H-M   'P 1'
#
loop_
_entity.id
_entity.type
_entity.pdbx_description
1 polymer ?
#
loop_
_entity_poly.entity_id
_entity_poly.type
_entity_poly.pdbx_seq_one_letter_code
_entity_poly.pdbx_strand_id
1 'polypeptide(L)'
;MVRIRAWIKDKRSSVSGEKDSIKKELSDIDRLLDGGDISDSNLLRRSELHHEIWCTNPNKVKEAFFKHFEARFKKPVNHRLKINFIFSKRLSDVQASDLERRVSRDEIRLAVWNCGENKSPGPDGYSFEFFRKYWNLVGSDLCDSVEHFF
;
A
#
# COMPACT_ATOMS: atom_id res chain seq x y z
N MET A 1 22.55 35.49 -2.89
CA MET A 1 21.65 34.30 -2.82
C MET A 1 20.32 34.50 -2.06
N VAL A 2 20.02 35.66 -1.45
CA VAL A 2 18.79 35.86 -0.65
C VAL A 2 17.52 36.15 -1.47
N ARG A 3 17.64 36.78 -2.66
CA ARG A 3 16.51 37.23 -3.48
C ARG A 3 15.70 36.11 -4.16
N ILE A 4 16.34 35.02 -4.59
CA ILE A 4 15.66 33.92 -5.30
C ILE A 4 14.72 33.15 -4.37
N ARG A 5 15.13 32.91 -3.11
CA ARG A 5 14.29 32.21 -2.12
C ARG A 5 13.07 33.04 -1.71
N ALA A 6 13.20 34.36 -1.63
CA ALA A 6 12.09 35.26 -1.36
C ALA A 6 11.06 35.26 -2.51
N TRP A 7 11.52 35.35 -3.76
CA TRP A 7 10.65 35.31 -4.95
C TRP A 7 9.91 33.98 -5.09
N ILE A 8 10.59 32.84 -4.85
CA ILE A 8 9.94 31.52 -4.87
C ILE A 8 8.86 31.41 -3.79
N LYS A 9 9.11 31.94 -2.59
CA LYS A 9 8.14 31.92 -1.48
C LYS A 9 6.91 32.78 -1.81
N ASP A 10 7.12 33.99 -2.31
CA ASP A 10 6.08 34.94 -2.66
C ASP A 10 5.18 34.40 -3.79
N LYS A 11 5.80 33.81 -4.81
CA LYS A 11 5.09 33.17 -5.92
C LYS A 11 4.32 31.92 -5.49
N ARG A 12 4.80 31.20 -4.48
CA ARG A 12 4.09 30.03 -3.91
C ARG A 12 2.91 30.43 -3.03
N SER A 13 3.02 31.55 -2.31
CA SER A 13 1.94 32.13 -1.50
C SER A 13 0.85 32.76 -2.36
N SER A 14 1.20 33.46 -3.44
CA SER A 14 0.24 34.00 -4.41
C SER A 14 -0.56 32.88 -5.10
N VAL A 15 0.13 31.82 -5.57
CA VAL A 15 -0.52 30.66 -6.21
C VAL A 15 -1.35 29.82 -5.22
N SER A 16 -1.02 29.82 -3.92
CA SER A 16 -1.87 29.14 -2.94
C SER A 16 -3.15 29.92 -2.64
N GLY A 17 -3.05 31.26 -2.53
CA GLY A 17 -4.22 32.12 -2.30
C GLY A 17 -5.26 32.06 -3.42
N GLU A 18 -4.81 32.04 -4.68
CA GLU A 18 -5.69 31.84 -5.84
C GLU A 18 -6.42 30.49 -5.78
N LYS A 19 -5.69 29.41 -5.47
CA LYS A 19 -6.29 28.07 -5.34
C LYS A 19 -7.28 27.97 -4.19
N ASP A 20 -7.05 28.68 -3.09
CA ASP A 20 -7.95 28.67 -1.94
C ASP A 20 -9.24 29.44 -2.23
N SER A 21 -9.16 30.51 -3.04
CA SER A 21 -10.34 31.23 -3.54
C SER A 21 -11.19 30.35 -4.46
N ILE A 22 -10.57 29.65 -5.43
CA ILE A 22 -11.27 28.77 -6.37
C ILE A 22 -11.91 27.58 -5.65
N LYS A 23 -11.24 27.01 -4.63
CA LYS A 23 -11.81 25.94 -3.80
C LYS A 23 -13.02 26.40 -2.99
N LYS A 24 -12.99 27.64 -2.48
CA LYS A 24 -14.11 28.21 -1.74
C LYS A 24 -15.34 28.38 -2.65
N GLU A 25 -15.13 28.95 -3.84
CA GLU A 25 -16.18 29.10 -4.85
C GLU A 25 -16.75 27.73 -5.27
N LEU A 26 -15.90 26.73 -5.49
CA LEU A 26 -16.33 25.37 -5.81
C LEU A 26 -17.20 24.75 -4.70
N SER A 27 -16.81 24.95 -3.43
CA SER A 27 -17.59 24.48 -2.28
C SER A 27 -18.94 25.19 -2.15
N ASP A 28 -19.04 26.45 -2.55
CA ASP A 28 -20.30 27.19 -2.51
C ASP A 28 -21.23 26.70 -3.63
N ILE A 29 -20.70 26.38 -4.81
CA ILE A 29 -21.47 25.79 -5.92
C ILE A 29 -21.94 24.37 -5.59
N ASP A 30 -21.09 23.52 -5.00
CA ASP A 30 -21.49 22.16 -4.58
C ASP A 30 -22.68 22.22 -3.59
N ARG A 31 -22.68 23.16 -2.65
CA ARG A 31 -23.81 23.36 -1.72
C ARG A 31 -25.11 23.79 -2.42
N LEU A 32 -25.02 24.60 -3.47
CA LEU A 32 -26.20 25.01 -4.25
C LEU A 32 -26.78 23.82 -5.03
N LEU A 33 -25.90 22.98 -5.62
CA LEU A 33 -26.30 21.76 -6.33
C LEU A 33 -26.94 20.74 -5.37
N ASP A 34 -26.36 20.54 -4.19
CA ASP A 34 -26.92 19.67 -3.14
C ASP A 34 -28.28 20.20 -2.64
N GLY A 35 -28.50 21.51 -2.70
CA GLY A 35 -29.77 22.18 -2.43
C GLY A 35 -30.80 22.10 -3.56
N GLY A 36 -30.45 21.49 -4.70
CA GLY A 36 -31.32 21.29 -5.86
C GLY A 36 -31.25 22.37 -6.95
N ASP A 37 -30.34 23.35 -6.84
CA ASP A 37 -30.14 24.38 -7.87
C ASP A 37 -29.17 23.91 -8.97
N ILE A 38 -29.71 23.15 -9.92
CA ILE A 38 -28.98 22.51 -11.03
C ILE A 38 -29.02 23.40 -12.28
N SER A 39 -28.84 24.72 -12.13
CA SER A 39 -28.77 25.62 -13.28
C SER A 39 -27.55 25.31 -14.16
N ASP A 40 -27.72 25.42 -15.48
CA ASP A 40 -26.64 25.21 -16.45
C ASP A 40 -25.44 26.14 -16.19
N SER A 41 -25.69 27.34 -15.66
CA SER A 41 -24.65 28.28 -15.23
C SER A 41 -23.80 27.74 -14.08
N ASN A 42 -24.42 27.12 -13.06
CA ASN A 42 -23.70 26.53 -11.93
C ASN A 42 -22.91 25.29 -12.37
N LEU A 43 -23.49 24.45 -13.23
CA LEU A 43 -22.81 23.26 -13.76
C LEU A 43 -21.60 23.61 -14.63
N LEU A 44 -21.75 24.60 -15.52
CA LEU A 44 -20.66 25.07 -16.37
C LEU A 44 -19.54 25.67 -15.53
N ARG A 45 -19.88 26.56 -14.58
CA ARG A 45 -18.91 27.19 -13.70
C ARG A 45 -18.17 26.17 -12.83
N ARG A 46 -18.88 25.17 -12.31
CA ARG A 46 -18.28 24.04 -11.58
C ARG A 46 -17.25 23.28 -12.42
N SER A 47 -17.58 23.00 -13.68
CA SER A 47 -16.68 22.32 -14.62
C SER A 47 -15.41 23.13 -14.90
N GLU A 48 -15.55 24.44 -15.12
CA GLU A 48 -14.43 25.36 -15.34
C GLU A 48 -13.49 25.41 -14.14
N LEU A 49 -14.03 25.59 -12.93
CA LEU A 49 -13.24 25.64 -11.69
C LEU A 49 -12.53 24.30 -11.41
N HIS A 50 -13.17 23.18 -11.75
CA HIS A 50 -12.52 21.87 -11.71
C HIS A 50 -11.31 21.82 -12.65
N HIS A 51 -11.38 22.38 -13.85
CA HIS A 51 -10.24 22.36 -14.77
C HIS A 51 -9.06 23.23 -14.28
N GLU A 52 -9.34 24.31 -13.55
CA GLU A 52 -8.31 25.19 -12.98
C GLU A 52 -7.62 24.58 -11.75
N ILE A 53 -8.31 23.73 -10.98
CA ILE A 53 -7.76 23.10 -9.77
C ILE A 53 -7.04 21.79 -10.10
N TRP A 54 -7.56 21.01 -11.03
CA TRP A 54 -7.10 19.64 -11.27
C TRP A 54 -5.78 19.61 -12.05
N CYS A 55 -4.80 18.93 -11.50
CA CYS A 55 -3.54 18.69 -12.19
C CYS A 55 -3.54 17.28 -12.80
N THR A 56 -3.66 17.20 -14.11
CA THR A 56 -3.60 15.94 -14.87
C THR A 56 -2.21 15.63 -15.41
N ASN A 57 -1.25 16.56 -15.27
CA ASN A 57 0.12 16.36 -15.73
C ASN A 57 0.78 15.21 -14.94
N PRO A 58 1.14 14.08 -15.60
CA PRO A 58 1.61 12.89 -14.90
C PRO A 58 2.86 13.13 -14.04
N ASN A 59 3.76 14.01 -14.48
CA ASN A 59 5.00 14.30 -13.76
C ASN A 59 4.73 15.07 -12.47
N LYS A 60 3.85 16.08 -12.53
CA LYS A 60 3.45 16.85 -11.34
C LYS A 60 2.69 15.99 -10.33
N VAL A 61 1.83 15.08 -10.80
CA VAL A 61 1.11 14.13 -9.94
C VAL A 61 2.08 13.16 -9.26
N LYS A 62 2.97 12.53 -10.04
CA LYS A 62 4.02 11.64 -9.50
C LYS A 62 4.90 12.35 -8.48
N GLU A 63 5.33 13.57 -8.77
CA GLU A 63 6.18 14.35 -7.87
C GLU A 63 5.44 14.73 -6.57
N ALA A 64 4.17 15.13 -6.65
CA ALA A 64 3.36 15.42 -5.48
C ALA A 64 3.17 14.18 -4.59
N PHE A 65 2.88 13.03 -5.20
CA PHE A 65 2.72 11.76 -4.51
C PHE A 65 4.03 11.33 -3.84
N PHE A 66 5.13 11.38 -4.59
CA PHE A 66 6.47 11.09 -4.07
C PHE A 66 6.81 11.98 -2.88
N LYS A 67 6.66 13.31 -3.00
CA LYS A 67 6.95 14.25 -1.91
C LYS A 67 6.11 14.01 -0.67
N HIS A 68 4.82 13.68 -0.84
CA HIS A 68 3.93 13.38 0.27
C HIS A 68 4.45 12.21 1.11
N PHE A 69 4.80 11.11 0.44
CA PHE A 69 5.27 9.91 1.11
C PHE A 69 6.73 9.99 1.53
N GLU A 70 7.58 10.68 0.79
CA GLU A 70 8.96 10.98 1.17
C GLU A 70 8.98 11.76 2.50
N ALA A 71 8.14 12.77 2.67
CA ALA A 71 8.06 13.52 3.93
C ALA A 71 7.58 12.64 5.10
N ARG A 72 6.65 11.72 4.85
CA ARG A 72 6.04 10.86 5.88
C ARG A 72 6.91 9.66 6.27
N PHE A 73 7.65 9.10 5.30
CA PHE A 73 8.47 7.91 5.47
C PHE A 73 9.97 8.20 5.49
N LYS A 74 10.39 9.46 5.41
CA LYS A 74 11.77 9.86 5.68
C LYS A 74 12.14 9.41 7.07
N LYS A 75 13.05 8.44 7.13
CA LYS A 75 13.65 7.96 8.37
C LYS A 75 14.26 9.16 9.12
N PRO A 76 13.84 9.45 10.37
CA PRO A 76 14.57 10.41 11.18
C PRO A 76 16.02 9.93 11.31
N VAL A 77 16.97 10.81 11.01
CA VAL A 77 18.40 10.46 10.89
C VAL A 77 18.95 9.85 12.19
N ASN A 78 18.32 10.10 13.34
CA ASN A 78 18.93 9.87 14.64
C ASN A 78 18.13 9.06 15.66
N HIS A 79 17.18 8.19 15.30
CA HIS A 79 16.67 7.24 16.31
C HIS A 79 16.36 5.88 15.67
N ARG A 80 17.38 5.02 15.58
CA ARG A 80 17.10 3.58 15.66
C ARG A 80 16.52 3.40 17.06
N LEU A 81 15.22 3.14 17.16
CA LEU A 81 14.60 2.72 18.42
C LEU A 81 15.43 1.54 18.93
N LYS A 82 16.25 1.79 19.96
CA LYS A 82 16.90 0.71 20.69
C LYS A 82 15.84 0.16 21.60
N ILE A 83 15.16 -0.86 21.10
CA ILE A 83 14.21 -1.64 21.88
C ILE A 83 15.05 -2.43 22.90
N ASN A 84 15.37 -1.79 24.03
CA ASN A 84 16.05 -2.43 25.17
C ASN A 84 15.03 -3.26 25.98
N PHE A 85 14.25 -4.12 25.31
CA PHE A 85 13.38 -5.06 26.01
C PHE A 85 14.18 -6.29 26.41
N ILE A 86 14.14 -6.60 27.69
CA ILE A 86 14.48 -7.94 28.18
C ILE A 86 13.28 -8.81 27.84
N PHE A 87 13.39 -9.57 26.75
CA PHE A 87 12.41 -10.60 26.42
C PHE A 87 12.49 -11.70 27.48
N SER A 88 11.55 -11.67 28.43
CA SER A 88 11.44 -12.62 29.54
C SER A 88 10.93 -13.98 29.07
N LYS A 89 10.13 -14.00 28.00
CA LYS A 89 9.70 -15.21 27.32
C LYS A 89 10.62 -15.46 26.13
N ARG A 90 11.49 -16.46 26.26
CA ARG A 90 12.33 -16.97 25.20
C ARG A 90 12.01 -18.44 24.99
N LEU A 91 12.20 -18.89 23.76
CA LEU A 91 12.20 -20.32 23.48
C LEU A 91 13.34 -20.98 24.25
N SER A 92 13.13 -22.21 24.69
CA SER A 92 14.26 -23.04 25.11
C SER A 92 15.16 -23.32 23.90
N ASP A 93 16.42 -23.68 24.15
CA ASP A 93 17.35 -24.04 23.07
C ASP A 93 16.81 -25.18 22.20
N VAL A 94 16.07 -26.12 22.81
CA VAL A 94 15.40 -27.22 22.11
C VAL A 94 14.30 -26.71 21.17
N GLN A 95 13.46 -25.79 21.64
CA GLN A 95 12.40 -25.21 20.80
C GLN A 95 12.97 -24.36 19.68
N ALA A 96 14.02 -23.57 19.96
CA ALA A 96 14.70 -22.79 18.94
C ALA A 96 15.30 -23.71 17.87
N SER A 97 16.02 -24.76 18.29
CA SER A 97 16.61 -25.74 17.38
C SER A 97 15.54 -26.49 16.57
N ASP A 98 14.37 -26.78 17.13
CA ASP A 98 13.27 -27.42 16.40
C ASP A 98 12.63 -26.49 15.35
N LEU A 99 12.56 -25.19 15.60
CA LEU A 99 12.05 -24.21 14.63
C LEU A 99 13.07 -23.88 13.52
N GLU A 100 14.36 -24.04 13.80
CA GLU A 100 15.46 -23.77 12.86
C GLU A 100 15.84 -25.00 12.01
N ARG A 101 15.32 -26.19 12.33
CA ARG A 101 15.62 -27.40 11.54
C ARG A 101 14.96 -27.33 10.18
N ARG A 102 15.47 -28.15 9.25
CA ARG A 102 14.86 -28.33 7.93
C ARG A 102 13.44 -28.86 8.03
N VAL A 103 12.58 -28.36 7.15
CA VAL A 103 11.21 -28.87 6.98
C VAL A 103 11.28 -30.33 6.54
N SER A 104 10.55 -31.20 7.24
CA SER A 104 10.47 -32.62 6.91
C SER A 104 9.35 -32.93 5.91
N ARG A 105 9.51 -33.99 5.12
CA ARG A 105 8.47 -34.45 4.18
C ARG A 105 7.15 -34.80 4.86
N ASP A 106 7.22 -35.31 6.09
CA ASP A 106 6.02 -35.60 6.88
C ASP A 106 5.29 -34.32 7.28
N GLU A 107 5.99 -33.25 7.64
CA GLU A 107 5.38 -31.94 7.90
C GLU A 107 4.73 -31.36 6.64
N ILE A 108 5.40 -31.49 5.48
CA ILE A 108 4.86 -31.04 4.18
C ILE A 108 3.56 -31.79 3.87
N ARG A 109 3.59 -33.12 3.98
CA ARG A 109 2.42 -33.96 3.76
C ARG A 109 1.29 -33.62 4.73
N LEU A 110 1.61 -33.50 6.01
CA LEU A 110 0.64 -33.18 7.05
C LEU A 110 0.02 -31.79 6.81
N ALA A 111 0.79 -30.80 6.38
CA ALA A 111 0.27 -29.48 6.01
C ALA A 111 -0.76 -29.58 4.87
N VAL A 112 -0.46 -30.33 3.81
CA VAL A 112 -1.39 -30.59 2.70
C VAL A 112 -2.67 -31.29 3.16
N TRP A 113 -2.55 -32.23 4.12
CA TRP A 113 -3.69 -32.96 4.72
C TRP A 113 -4.46 -32.19 5.80
N ASN A 114 -3.91 -31.10 6.31
CA ASN A 114 -4.60 -30.22 7.25
C ASN A 114 -5.28 -29.04 6.54
N CYS A 115 -4.89 -28.72 5.30
CA CYS A 115 -5.56 -27.73 4.48
C CYS A 115 -6.92 -28.24 3.97
N GLY A 116 -7.98 -27.44 4.07
CA GLY A 116 -9.30 -27.84 3.57
C GLY A 116 -9.32 -28.16 2.07
N GLU A 117 -10.11 -29.14 1.66
CA GLU A 117 -10.20 -29.60 0.27
C GLU A 117 -10.87 -28.55 -0.64
N ASN A 118 -11.94 -27.92 -0.13
CA ASN A 118 -12.73 -26.90 -0.86
C ASN A 118 -12.20 -25.47 -0.67
N LYS A 119 -10.87 -25.29 -0.67
CA LYS A 119 -10.26 -23.95 -0.64
C LYS A 119 -10.19 -23.39 -2.06
N SER A 120 -10.37 -22.07 -2.18
CA SER A 120 -10.20 -21.37 -3.45
C SER A 120 -8.80 -21.65 -4.01
N PRO A 121 -8.67 -21.93 -5.32
CA PRO A 121 -7.38 -22.22 -5.93
C PRO A 121 -6.47 -20.98 -5.95
N GLY A 122 -5.17 -21.21 -6.07
CA GLY A 122 -4.20 -20.16 -6.31
C GLY A 122 -4.32 -19.59 -7.74
N PRO A 123 -3.45 -18.64 -8.12
CA PRO A 123 -3.36 -18.13 -9.49
C PRO A 123 -3.09 -19.21 -10.55
N ASP A 124 -2.58 -20.37 -10.13
CA ASP A 124 -2.32 -21.56 -10.95
C ASP A 124 -3.57 -22.42 -11.21
N GLY A 125 -4.69 -22.16 -10.52
CA GLY A 125 -5.93 -22.91 -10.67
C GLY A 125 -5.99 -24.24 -9.92
N TYR A 126 -4.96 -24.61 -9.15
CA TYR A 126 -4.94 -25.86 -8.39
C TYR A 126 -5.26 -25.62 -6.90
N SER A 127 -6.06 -26.51 -6.30
CA SER A 127 -6.35 -26.53 -4.87
C SER A 127 -5.58 -27.64 -4.15
N PHE A 128 -5.66 -27.69 -2.82
CA PHE A 128 -5.09 -28.79 -2.03
C PHE A 128 -5.71 -30.15 -2.36
N GLU A 129 -6.92 -30.19 -2.91
CA GLU A 129 -7.55 -31.43 -3.39
C GLU A 129 -6.71 -32.10 -4.49
N PHE A 130 -6.16 -31.30 -5.42
CA PHE A 130 -5.29 -31.81 -6.49
C PHE A 130 -4.05 -32.51 -5.90
N PHE A 131 -3.35 -31.84 -4.98
CA PHE A 131 -2.13 -32.38 -4.36
C PHE A 131 -2.40 -33.62 -3.53
N ARG A 132 -3.54 -33.69 -2.83
CA ARG A 132 -3.97 -34.91 -2.12
C ARG A 132 -4.25 -36.05 -3.09
N LYS A 133 -5.04 -35.79 -4.14
CA LYS A 133 -5.48 -36.80 -5.11
C LYS A 133 -4.32 -37.39 -5.90
N TYR A 134 -3.37 -36.55 -6.30
CA TYR A 134 -2.23 -36.94 -7.12
C TYR A 134 -0.92 -37.01 -6.34
N TRP A 135 -0.97 -37.15 -5.01
CA TRP A 135 0.22 -37.16 -4.15
C TRP A 135 1.28 -38.18 -4.59
N ASN A 136 0.86 -39.38 -5.03
CA ASN A 136 1.79 -40.41 -5.51
C ASN A 136 2.52 -40.01 -6.80
N LEU A 137 2.01 -39.03 -7.54
CA LEU A 137 2.61 -38.50 -8.76
C LEU A 137 3.43 -37.24 -8.48
N VAL A 138 2.87 -36.25 -7.78
CA VAL A 138 3.48 -34.92 -7.61
C VAL A 138 4.11 -34.68 -6.24
N GLY A 139 3.92 -35.60 -5.29
CA GLY A 139 4.31 -35.40 -3.90
C GLY A 139 5.82 -35.30 -3.71
N SER A 140 6.62 -36.04 -4.49
CA SER A 140 8.09 -35.91 -4.43
C SER A 140 8.53 -34.53 -4.90
N ASP A 141 8.07 -34.10 -6.08
CA ASP A 141 8.45 -32.80 -6.66
C ASP A 141 8.01 -31.64 -5.76
N LEU A 142 6.84 -31.74 -5.14
CA LEU A 142 6.38 -30.77 -4.15
C LEU A 142 7.30 -30.73 -2.93
N CYS A 143 7.68 -31.89 -2.38
CA CYS A 143 8.62 -31.95 -1.26
C CYS A 143 9.97 -31.32 -1.64
N ASP A 144 10.52 -31.70 -2.79
CA ASP A 144 11.80 -31.19 -3.28
C ASP A 144 11.76 -29.66 -3.49
N SER A 145 10.64 -29.14 -4.00
CA SER A 145 10.45 -27.70 -4.19
C SER A 145 10.38 -26.94 -2.86
N VAL A 146 9.70 -27.48 -1.86
CA VAL A 146 9.59 -26.87 -0.52
C VAL A 146 10.94 -26.93 0.20
N GLU A 147 11.63 -28.07 0.16
CA GLU A 147 12.99 -28.25 0.72
C GLU A 147 14.03 -27.34 0.03
N HIS A 148 13.82 -26.95 -1.23
CA HIS A 148 14.69 -26.00 -1.92
C HIS A 148 14.42 -24.53 -1.54
N PHE A 149 13.16 -24.19 -1.28
CA PHE A 149 12.75 -22.82 -0.98
C PHE A 149 13.11 -22.38 0.45
N PHE A 150 12.97 -23.30 1.43
CA PHE A 150 13.24 -23.05 2.85
C PHE A 150 14.62 -23.56 3.26
#